data_AF-K1UIF3-F1
#
_entry.id   AF-K1UIF3-F1
#
_cell.length_a   1.000
_cell.length_b   1.000
_cell.length_c   1.000
_cell.angle_alpha   90.00
_cell.angle_beta   90.00
_cell.angle_gamma   90.00
#
_symmetry.space_group_name_H-M   'P 1'
#
loop_
_entity.id
_entity.type
_entity.pdbx_description
1 polymer ?
#
loop_
_entity_poly.entity_id
_entity_poly.type
_entity_poly.pdbx_seq_one_letter_code
_entity_poly.pdbx_strand_id
1 'polypeptide(L)'
;MGSDYMPVPFDSRKIYYRSPFGAVEQGTEIHFRILLPKAEHTQKAHLCVKYDYDCNWEFTELIWCGKFDEDTEIWECDFTPKKIGLYWYNFKLTAIDKTRYVIPSDPYKVSTIEDYMG
;
A
#
# COMPACT_ATOMS: atom_id res chain seq x y z
N MET A 1 -7.14 -0.49 28.23
CA MET A 1 -7.60 -0.76 26.86
C MET A 1 -7.70 0.58 26.16
N GLY A 2 -6.95 0.97 25.15
CA GLY A 2 -5.80 0.40 24.45
C GLY A 2 -5.08 1.59 23.79
N SER A 3 -3.78 1.72 24.01
CA SER A 3 -2.96 2.85 23.57
C SER A 3 -2.09 2.54 22.34
N ASP A 4 -2.45 1.50 21.56
CA ASP A 4 -1.59 0.91 20.52
C ASP A 4 -2.12 1.02 19.08
N TYR A 5 -3.22 1.73 18.83
CA TYR A 5 -3.80 1.82 17.48
C TYR A 5 -3.91 3.26 17.00
N MET A 6 -2.77 3.86 16.65
CA MET A 6 -2.80 4.87 15.60
C MET A 6 -2.85 4.13 14.25
N PRO A 7 -3.87 4.36 13.40
CA PRO A 7 -3.88 3.78 12.07
C PRO A 7 -2.67 4.30 11.30
N VAL A 8 -1.74 3.41 10.99
CA VAL A 8 -0.60 3.73 10.13
C VAL A 8 -1.00 3.47 8.67
N PRO A 9 -0.48 4.26 7.71
CA PRO A 9 -0.80 4.07 6.30
C PRO A 9 -0.62 2.65 5.78
N PHE A 10 0.49 2.00 6.15
CA PHE A 10 0.80 0.65 5.72
C PHE A 10 1.83 -0.05 6.63
N ASP A 11 1.61 -1.34 6.91
CA ASP A 11 2.59 -2.16 7.62
C ASP A 11 2.67 -3.56 6.98
N SER A 12 3.73 -3.80 6.22
CA SER A 12 3.94 -5.06 5.49
C SER A 12 4.10 -6.28 6.40
N ARG A 13 4.29 -6.08 7.71
CA ARG A 13 4.42 -7.13 8.74
C ARG A 13 3.10 -7.42 9.46
N LYS A 14 2.00 -6.75 9.10
CA LYS A 14 0.66 -6.95 9.67
C LYS A 14 -0.33 -7.50 8.64
N ILE A 15 -1.03 -8.59 9.01
CA ILE A 15 -1.84 -9.39 8.06
C ILE A 15 -3.03 -8.59 7.54
N TYR A 16 -3.43 -7.61 8.35
CA TYR A 16 -4.45 -6.65 8.03
C TYR A 16 -4.12 -5.78 6.81
N TYR A 17 -2.84 -5.53 6.53
CA TYR A 17 -2.38 -4.69 5.42
C TYR A 17 -1.86 -5.50 4.23
N ARG A 18 -1.29 -6.69 4.48
CA ARG A 18 -0.78 -7.56 3.42
C ARG A 18 -1.05 -9.02 3.79
N SER A 19 -1.74 -9.73 2.91
CA SER A 19 -2.02 -11.16 3.09
C SER A 19 -1.96 -11.90 1.75
N PRO A 20 -1.22 -13.03 1.65
CA PRO A 20 -0.40 -13.65 2.68
C PRO A 20 0.95 -12.92 2.91
N PHE A 21 1.66 -13.31 3.96
CA PHE A 21 2.96 -12.75 4.30
C PHE A 21 4.14 -13.41 3.60
N GLY A 22 5.23 -12.66 3.47
CA GLY A 22 6.50 -13.19 2.99
C GLY A 22 6.49 -13.52 1.49
N ALA A 23 7.38 -14.43 1.13
CA ALA A 23 7.49 -15.01 -0.20
C ALA A 23 6.33 -15.98 -0.44
N VAL A 24 5.75 -15.92 -1.63
CA VAL A 24 4.58 -16.70 -2.03
C VAL A 24 4.88 -17.45 -3.32
N GLU A 25 4.15 -18.53 -3.58
CA GLU A 25 4.24 -19.24 -4.85
C GLU A 25 3.73 -18.35 -6.00
N GLN A 26 4.27 -18.54 -7.19
CA GLN A 26 3.77 -17.87 -8.39
C GLN A 26 2.27 -18.13 -8.57
N GLY A 27 1.51 -17.10 -8.94
CA GLY A 27 0.06 -17.21 -9.08
C GLY A 27 -0.71 -17.12 -7.75
N THR A 28 -0.04 -16.98 -6.61
CA THR A 28 -0.70 -16.68 -5.33
C THR A 28 -1.17 -15.25 -5.31
N GLU A 29 -2.47 -15.03 -5.12
CA GLU A 29 -3.03 -13.71 -4.93
C GLU A 29 -2.55 -13.09 -3.62
N ILE A 30 -2.08 -11.84 -3.69
CA ILE A 30 -1.66 -11.04 -2.56
C ILE A 30 -2.63 -9.87 -2.43
N HIS A 31 -3.35 -9.87 -1.32
CA HIS A 31 -4.23 -8.78 -0.93
C HIS A 31 -3.44 -7.67 -0.24
N PHE A 32 -3.63 -6.44 -0.70
CA PHE A 32 -3.07 -5.24 -0.11
C PHE A 32 -4.19 -4.33 0.38
N ARG A 33 -3.99 -3.78 1.57
CA ARG A 33 -4.83 -2.75 2.18
C ARG A 33 -3.94 -1.61 2.65
N ILE A 34 -4.36 -0.37 2.40
CA ILE A 34 -3.77 0.84 2.97
C ILE A 34 -4.83 1.67 3.68
N LEU A 35 -4.40 2.42 4.69
CA LEU A 35 -5.23 3.35 5.43
C LEU A 35 -4.84 4.78 5.07
N LEU A 36 -5.77 5.58 4.55
CA LEU A 36 -5.47 6.93 4.09
C LEU A 36 -6.25 7.97 4.91
N PRO A 37 -5.61 9.00 5.46
CA PRO A 37 -6.33 10.12 6.07
C PRO A 37 -7.18 10.84 5.01
N LYS A 38 -8.44 11.15 5.34
CA LYS A 38 -9.34 11.94 4.47
C LYS A 38 -8.76 13.31 4.11
N ALA A 39 -7.94 13.88 5.00
CA ALA A 39 -7.23 15.13 4.77
C ALA A 39 -6.24 15.09 3.59
N GLU A 40 -5.83 13.90 3.15
CA GLU A 40 -5.02 13.75 1.93
C GLU A 40 -5.81 14.04 0.65
N HIS A 41 -7.15 14.06 0.73
CA HIS A 41 -8.03 14.28 -0.42
C HIS A 41 -7.67 13.37 -1.61
N THR A 42 -7.34 12.11 -1.33
CA THR A 42 -6.91 11.14 -2.33
C THR A 42 -8.08 10.85 -3.27
N GLN A 43 -7.87 11.09 -4.56
CA GLN A 43 -8.83 10.80 -5.61
C GLN A 43 -8.60 9.41 -6.21
N LYS A 44 -7.34 8.99 -6.30
CA LYS A 44 -6.93 7.68 -6.81
C LYS A 44 -5.72 7.17 -6.04
N ALA A 45 -5.68 5.88 -5.80
CA ALA A 45 -4.52 5.19 -5.25
C ALA A 45 -4.11 4.06 -6.20
N HIS A 46 -2.80 3.85 -6.36
CA HIS A 46 -2.25 2.77 -7.19
C HIS A 46 -1.17 2.01 -6.42
N LEU A 47 -1.20 0.69 -6.53
CA LEU A 47 -0.08 -0.19 -6.23
C LEU A 47 0.84 -0.21 -7.46
N CYS A 48 2.05 0.29 -7.30
CA CYS A 48 3.09 0.30 -8.31
C CYS A 48 4.02 -0.87 -8.04
N VAL A 49 4.02 -1.88 -8.91
CA VAL A 49 4.87 -3.07 -8.78
C VAL A 49 5.92 -3.08 -9.88
N LYS A 50 7.18 -3.34 -9.51
CA LYS A 50 8.30 -3.55 -10.43
C LYS A 50 8.85 -4.96 -10.24
N TYR A 51 8.92 -5.73 -11.32
CA TYR A 51 9.62 -7.01 -11.32
C TYR A 51 11.12 -6.77 -11.41
N ASP A 52 11.95 -7.46 -10.62
CA ASP A 52 13.38 -7.13 -10.51
C ASP A 52 14.16 -7.34 -11.83
N TYR A 53 13.72 -8.30 -12.65
CA TYR A 53 14.39 -8.68 -13.90
C TYR A 53 13.90 -7.93 -15.14
N ASP A 54 12.80 -7.16 -15.05
CA ASP A 54 12.39 -6.28 -16.14
C ASP A 54 12.23 -4.83 -15.63
N CYS A 55 12.65 -3.86 -16.42
CA CYS A 55 12.54 -2.45 -16.02
C CYS A 55 11.09 -1.93 -16.14
N ASN A 56 10.09 -2.81 -16.18
CA ASN A 56 8.69 -2.47 -16.39
C ASN A 56 7.96 -2.33 -15.06
N TRP A 57 7.07 -1.33 -15.02
CA TRP A 57 6.18 -1.10 -13.89
C TRP A 57 4.76 -1.53 -14.25
N GLU A 58 4.13 -2.31 -13.38
CA GLU A 58 2.70 -2.61 -13.40
C GLU A 58 2.01 -1.71 -12.38
N PHE A 59 0.86 -1.15 -12.76
CA PHE A 59 0.06 -0.27 -11.91
C PHE A 59 -1.32 -0.87 -11.72
N THR A 60 -1.67 -1.19 -10.48
CA THR A 60 -3.00 -1.69 -10.10
C THR A 60 -3.72 -0.61 -9.30
N GLU A 61 -4.91 -0.19 -9.74
CA GLU A 61 -5.72 0.78 -9.02
C GLU A 61 -6.30 0.15 -7.75
N LEU A 62 -6.27 0.89 -6.64
CA LEU A 62 -6.93 0.51 -5.40
C LEU A 62 -8.36 1.01 -5.40
N ILE A 63 -9.24 0.21 -4.81
CA ILE A 63 -10.65 0.47 -4.66
C ILE A 63 -10.91 0.99 -3.25
N TRP A 64 -11.73 2.05 -3.14
CA TRP A 64 -12.22 2.53 -1.86
C TRP A 64 -13.24 1.53 -1.29
N CYS A 65 -12.94 0.97 -0.12
CA CYS A 65 -13.74 -0.07 0.54
C CYS A 65 -14.51 0.43 1.77
N GLY A 66 -14.40 1.73 2.10
CA GLY A 66 -15.12 2.32 3.21
C GLY A 66 -14.23 3.15 4.13
N LYS A 67 -14.65 3.25 5.38
CA LYS A 67 -13.96 4.01 6.43
C LYS A 67 -13.51 3.10 7.56
N PHE A 68 -12.30 3.31 8.06
CA PHE A 68 -11.81 2.66 9.28
C PHE A 68 -12.36 3.36 10.52
N ASP A 69 -12.33 4.70 10.49
CA ASP A 69 -12.93 5.61 11.47
C ASP A 69 -13.47 6.86 10.75
N GLU A 70 -13.78 7.95 11.47
CA GLU A 70 -14.31 9.17 10.84
C GLU A 70 -13.30 9.90 9.96
N ASP A 71 -12.00 9.75 10.19
CA ASP A 71 -10.93 10.51 9.54
C ASP A 71 -10.06 9.64 8.61
N THR A 72 -10.27 8.32 8.61
CA THR A 72 -9.43 7.34 7.90
C THR A 72 -10.25 6.50 6.92
N GLU A 73 -9.80 6.45 5.67
CA GLU A 73 -10.37 5.65 4.59
C GLU A 73 -9.61 4.34 4.40
N ILE A 74 -10.32 3.30 3.95
CA ILE A 74 -9.75 1.99 3.62
C ILE A 74 -9.72 1.85 2.11
N TRP A 75 -8.53 1.56 1.57
CA TRP A 75 -8.30 1.32 0.15
C TRP A 75 -7.62 -0.03 -0.04
N GLU A 76 -8.09 -0.83 -0.99
CA GLU A 76 -7.65 -2.21 -1.17
C GLU A 76 -7.42 -2.57 -2.64
N CYS A 77 -6.52 -3.52 -2.89
CA CYS A 77 -6.37 -4.18 -4.18
C CYS A 77 -5.75 -5.56 -4.04
N ASP A 78 -5.98 -6.41 -5.04
CA ASP A 78 -5.34 -7.70 -5.17
C ASP A 78 -4.29 -7.67 -6.28
N PHE A 79 -3.15 -8.31 -6.03
CA PHE A 79 -2.07 -8.47 -7.01
C PHE A 79 -1.60 -9.91 -7.05
N THR A 80 -1.53 -10.46 -8.27
CA THR A 80 -1.08 -11.84 -8.50
C THR A 80 0.21 -11.84 -9.31
N PRO A 81 1.36 -12.21 -8.72
CA PRO A 81 2.64 -12.25 -9.42
C PRO A 81 2.61 -13.31 -10.53
N LYS A 82 2.83 -12.86 -11.76
CA LYS A 82 2.78 -13.70 -12.97
C LYS A 82 4.07 -14.48 -13.25
N LYS A 83 5.19 -14.10 -12.63
CA LYS A 83 6.51 -14.72 -12.82
C LYS A 83 7.13 -15.05 -11.46
N ILE A 84 8.04 -16.02 -11.44
CA ILE A 84 8.84 -16.32 -10.24
C ILE A 84 9.97 -15.29 -10.14
N GLY A 85 10.14 -14.67 -8.99
CA GLY A 85 11.28 -13.79 -8.71
C GLY A 85 10.96 -12.72 -7.67
N LEU A 86 11.83 -11.72 -7.58
CA LEU A 86 11.66 -10.60 -6.65
C LEU A 86 10.78 -9.51 -7.29
N TYR A 87 9.87 -8.98 -6.48
CA TYR A 87 9.02 -7.85 -6.85
C TYR A 87 9.18 -6.74 -5.82
N TRP A 88 9.43 -5.54 -6.30
CA TRP A 88 9.42 -4.31 -5.52
C TRP A 88 8.05 -3.66 -5.67
N TYR A 89 7.52 -3.06 -4.62
CA TYR A 89 6.25 -2.35 -4.71
C TYR A 89 6.25 -1.06 -3.90
N ASN A 90 5.43 -0.12 -4.33
CA ASN A 90 5.11 1.11 -3.59
C ASN A 90 3.65 1.52 -3.85
N PHE A 91 3.10 2.42 -3.04
CA PHE A 91 1.78 3.00 -3.27
C PHE A 91 1.90 4.45 -3.70
N LYS A 92 1.25 4.80 -4.81
CA LYS A 92 1.14 6.14 -5.34
C LYS A 92 -0.28 6.66 -5.13
N LEU A 93 -0.39 7.82 -4.48
CA LEU A 93 -1.63 8.53 -4.22
C LEU A 93 -1.70 9.74 -5.14
N THR A 94 -2.84 9.93 -5.79
CA THR A 94 -3.14 11.14 -6.57
C THR A 94 -4.19 11.92 -5.83
N ALA A 95 -3.79 13.05 -5.25
CA ALA A 95 -4.68 14.05 -4.67
C ALA A 95 -5.04 15.12 -5.73
N ILE A 96 -5.86 16.10 -5.34
CA ILE A 96 -6.37 17.16 -6.24
C ILE A 96 -5.24 17.94 -6.93
N ASP A 97 -4.17 18.25 -6.20
CA ASP A 97 -3.09 19.16 -6.63
C ASP A 97 -1.71 18.50 -6.70
N LYS A 98 -1.56 17.27 -6.21
CA LYS A 98 -0.26 16.63 -6.04
C LYS A 98 -0.32 15.11 -6.07
N THR A 99 0.85 14.54 -6.32
CA THR A 99 1.11 13.11 -6.12
C THR A 99 1.80 12.92 -4.79
N ARG A 100 1.39 11.90 -4.04
CA ARG A 100 2.01 11.48 -2.78
C ARG A 100 2.31 9.99 -2.81
N TYR A 101 3.13 9.54 -1.88
CA TYR A 101 3.59 8.17 -1.78
C TYR A 101 3.48 7.68 -0.35
N VAL A 102 3.06 6.42 -0.18
CA VAL A 102 3.14 5.77 1.13
C VAL A 102 4.57 5.29 1.33
N ILE A 103 5.29 5.88 2.27
CA ILE A 103 6.61 5.41 2.66
C ILE A 103 6.42 4.22 3.61
N PRO A 104 6.90 3.01 3.25
CA PRO A 104 6.70 1.84 4.09
C PRO A 104 7.43 2.00 5.42
N SER A 105 6.90 1.35 6.46
CA SER A 105 7.57 1.30 7.76
C SER A 105 8.88 0.53 7.70
N ASP A 106 9.86 0.97 8.49
CA ASP A 106 11.12 0.28 8.74
C ASP A 106 11.19 -0.14 10.24
N PRO A 107 12.25 -0.80 10.72
CA PRO A 107 12.36 -1.18 12.15
C PRO A 107 12.32 -0.01 13.15
N TYR A 108 12.53 1.23 12.69
CA TYR A 108 12.68 2.44 13.48
C TYR A 108 11.59 3.49 13.19
N LYS A 109 10.87 3.38 12.07
CA LYS A 109 9.87 4.34 11.63
C LYS A 109 8.56 3.65 11.22
N VAL A 110 7.45 4.22 11.66
CA VAL A 110 6.13 3.89 11.13
C VAL A 110 5.98 4.45 9.72
N SER A 111 5.09 3.87 8.92
CA SER A 111 4.84 4.35 7.57
C SER A 111 4.28 5.78 7.58
N THR A 112 4.68 6.59 6.60
CA THR A 112 4.24 7.98 6.42
C THR A 112 3.70 8.19 5.00
N ILE A 113 3.10 9.36 4.75
CA ILE A 113 2.72 9.80 3.40
C ILE A 113 3.57 11.02 3.07
N GLU A 114 4.29 10.97 1.95
CA GLU A 114 5.27 11.98 1.55
C GLU A 114 5.11 12.39 0.07
N ASP A 115 5.60 13.56 -0.30
CA ASP A 115 5.49 14.09 -1.67
C ASP A 115 6.53 13.48 -2.64
N TYR A 116 7.46 12.64 -2.15
CA TYR A 116 8.48 11.94 -2.93
C TYR A 116 8.57 10.46 -2.54
N MET A 117 9.12 9.65 -3.43
CA MET A 117 9.50 8.26 -3.11
C MET A 117 10.83 8.32 -2.33
N GLY A 118 10.81 7.86 -1.07
CA GLY A 118 12.00 7.82 -0.20
C GLY A 118 13.11 6.89 -0.68
#